data_AF-A0A955ZDT6-F1
#
_entry.id   AF-A0A955ZDT6-F1
#
_cell.length_a   1.000
_cell.length_b   1.000
_cell.length_c   1.000
_cell.angle_alpha   90.00
_cell.angle_beta   90.00
_cell.angle_gamma   90.00
#
_symmetry.space_group_name_H-M   'P 1'
#
loop_
_entity.id
_entity.type
_entity.pdbx_description
1 polymer ?
#
loop_
_entity_poly.entity_id
_entity_poly.type
_entity_poly.pdbx_seq_one_letter_code
_entity_poly.pdbx_strand_id
1 'polypeptide(L)'
;MRQLAWITLFALLLVLSGCRTQESPPGLLNVLDFAPRQAEVGDRIEIIGTGFPEGRKATLTFRGELHRPGREPIRNVEIVARATSTSQTRIGFVLTEEIADQLCGKGDDADHTTFHGDVIAAFAPRTSGAPPVTGAVRDVELDLPGPPMPPAVVAARTEEGKRAAEFFGVVLEDDEARGGIPVKALTPGGRGERAGLEAGDVLEEVDGVRVRTVADLSVAGVGRFAKIAVRRGKLTEPVELSIDVQGFRRAAPKDLAMAGAIVGLAALLLLSFLFPAARFVTFLEQRIARRLRQRQKLAEVRARMRRGLRDEGTSSSGGFVARVVPYLAFVGVSAGGTIAVFGRSLVHPDLDLGIIVVVLLTAQTASTLVWSGWKGKRRWSLWGGIKGALTAVSLRIPALVAIATVVLAVGSARVTDIVGAQGALPWDWFAFRSPVFLAAFVLVIAALIPSRVRSTGPLEAAELEGAGPSSAPSHALAWVELLTMSQLAALLFAGGFRVPFLDVAMSWKGYALGALLLQLKAWGIVAMVLGLRWVLPLLTLERALGIWWRWILPASLLVLVLSLGWVIGSRFPLFRNVEPLFGYVLFAATLLVTIVGIRRIRRELRVAPAAHVNPWL
;
A
#
# COMPACT_ATOMS: atom_id res chain seq x y z
N MET A 1 7.20 -27.48 -49.05
CA MET A 1 7.65 -26.33 -49.88
C MET A 1 6.59 -25.24 -50.06
N ARG A 2 5.33 -25.53 -50.44
CA ARG A 2 4.29 -24.47 -50.61
C ARG A 2 3.96 -23.69 -49.33
N GLN A 3 3.94 -24.31 -48.15
CA GLN A 3 3.66 -23.65 -46.87
C GLN A 3 4.76 -22.63 -46.47
N LEU A 4 6.03 -22.95 -46.70
CA LEU A 4 7.15 -22.03 -46.45
C LEU A 4 7.11 -20.81 -47.40
N ALA A 5 6.71 -21.00 -48.66
CA ALA A 5 6.61 -19.91 -49.64
C ALA A 5 5.53 -18.89 -49.28
N TRP A 6 4.42 -19.33 -48.68
CA TRP A 6 3.37 -18.41 -48.21
C TRP A 6 3.79 -17.64 -46.95
N ILE A 7 4.53 -18.29 -46.05
CA ILE A 7 5.06 -17.63 -44.84
C ILE A 7 6.13 -16.59 -45.21
N THR A 8 7.02 -16.90 -46.17
CA THR A 8 8.02 -15.92 -46.64
C THR A 8 7.39 -14.78 -47.42
N LEU A 9 6.36 -15.02 -48.24
CA LEU A 9 5.63 -13.98 -48.96
C LEU A 9 4.87 -13.04 -47.98
N PHE A 10 4.26 -13.60 -46.94
CA PHE A 10 3.56 -12.83 -45.90
C PHE A 10 4.53 -12.04 -45.03
N ALA A 11 5.70 -12.61 -44.70
CA ALA A 11 6.78 -11.90 -44.01
C ALA A 11 7.35 -10.76 -44.88
N LEU A 12 7.52 -10.96 -46.19
CA LEU A 12 8.01 -9.93 -47.11
C LEU A 12 6.99 -8.77 -47.26
N LEU A 13 5.69 -9.08 -47.30
CA LEU A 13 4.60 -8.09 -47.32
C LEU A 13 4.52 -7.29 -46.01
N LEU A 14 4.81 -7.91 -44.86
CA LEU A 14 4.91 -7.24 -43.55
C LEU A 14 6.15 -6.35 -43.45
N VAL A 15 7.28 -6.75 -44.06
CA VAL A 15 8.50 -5.92 -44.11
C VAL A 15 8.31 -4.71 -45.04
N LEU A 16 7.61 -4.88 -46.16
CA LEU A 16 7.32 -3.78 -47.10
C LEU A 16 6.26 -2.80 -46.60
N SER A 17 5.38 -3.22 -45.66
CA SER A 17 4.40 -2.32 -45.02
C SER A 17 4.95 -1.61 -43.77
N GLY A 18 6.18 -1.93 -43.34
CA GLY A 18 6.82 -1.36 -42.15
C GLY A 18 7.67 -0.10 -42.38
N CYS A 19 7.97 0.28 -43.63
CA CYS A 19 8.77 1.47 -43.92
C CYS A 19 7.89 2.73 -44.00
N ARG A 20 7.45 3.22 -42.85
CA ARG A 20 7.03 4.63 -42.75
C ARG A 20 8.30 5.46 -42.63
N THR A 21 8.78 6.00 -43.75
CA THR A 21 9.83 7.02 -43.74
C THR A 21 9.30 8.23 -42.95
N GLN A 22 9.92 8.48 -41.81
CA GLN A 22 9.68 9.68 -41.02
C GLN A 22 10.39 10.84 -41.73
N GLU A 23 9.81 11.30 -42.83
CA GLU A 23 10.24 12.54 -43.47
C GLU A 23 9.84 13.69 -42.53
N SER A 24 10.82 14.17 -41.75
CA SER A 24 10.72 15.47 -41.10
C SER A 24 10.44 16.50 -42.21
N PRO A 25 9.30 17.21 -42.19
CA PRO A 25 9.02 18.21 -43.20
C PRO A 25 10.15 19.26 -43.20
N PRO A 26 10.54 19.78 -44.37
CA PRO A 26 11.59 20.79 -44.46
C PRO A 26 11.22 21.98 -43.56
N GLY A 27 12.17 22.41 -42.74
CA GLY A 27 12.00 23.50 -41.78
C GLY A 27 11.73 24.81 -42.52
N LEU A 28 10.46 25.16 -42.65
CA LEU A 28 9.99 26.38 -43.34
C LEU A 28 9.90 27.57 -42.37
N LEU A 29 10.04 27.32 -41.06
CA LEU A 29 10.10 28.34 -40.02
C LEU A 29 11.54 28.52 -39.52
N ASN A 30 11.98 29.78 -39.48
CA ASN A 30 13.27 30.13 -38.91
C ASN A 30 13.13 30.39 -37.41
N VAL A 31 13.60 29.43 -36.61
CA VAL A 31 13.60 29.50 -35.15
C VAL A 31 15.03 29.77 -34.71
N LEU A 32 15.22 30.84 -33.94
CA LEU A 32 16.53 31.42 -33.65
C LEU A 32 17.04 31.04 -32.26
N ASP A 33 16.20 31.12 -31.23
CA ASP A 33 16.65 30.97 -29.84
C ASP A 33 15.52 30.50 -28.91
N PHE A 34 15.90 30.09 -27.71
CA PHE A 34 15.05 29.58 -26.66
C PHE A 34 15.37 30.28 -25.33
N ALA A 35 14.38 30.90 -24.69
CA ALA A 35 14.55 31.61 -23.43
C ALA A 35 13.34 31.48 -22.49
N PRO A 36 13.52 31.36 -21.17
CA PRO A 36 14.80 31.27 -20.46
C PRO A 36 15.40 29.85 -20.49
N ARG A 37 16.73 29.74 -20.37
CA ARG A 37 17.44 28.44 -20.26
C ARG A 37 17.32 27.79 -18.87
N GLN A 38 16.89 28.58 -17.88
CA GLN A 38 16.56 28.11 -16.53
C GLN A 38 15.08 28.45 -16.30
N ALA A 39 14.28 27.46 -15.91
CA ALA A 39 12.85 27.66 -15.69
C ALA A 39 12.36 26.89 -14.46
N GLU A 40 11.40 27.48 -13.77
CA GLU A 40 10.64 26.84 -12.70
C GLU A 40 9.19 26.60 -13.12
N VAL A 41 8.49 25.74 -12.39
CA VAL A 41 7.08 25.46 -12.65
C VAL A 41 6.28 26.77 -12.51
N GLY A 42 5.53 27.12 -13.55
CA GLY A 42 4.81 28.39 -13.64
C GLY A 42 5.51 29.46 -14.48
N ASP A 43 6.79 29.28 -14.83
CA ASP A 43 7.49 30.21 -15.71
C ASP A 43 6.99 30.12 -17.15
N ARG A 44 7.07 31.26 -17.83
CA ARG A 44 6.74 31.34 -19.26
C ARG A 44 8.00 31.13 -20.08
N ILE A 45 7.99 30.08 -20.89
CA ILE A 45 9.06 29.75 -21.83
C ILE A 45 8.69 30.30 -23.21
N GLU A 46 9.63 30.99 -23.83
CA GLU A 46 9.50 31.63 -25.12
C GLU A 46 10.53 31.09 -26.13
N ILE A 47 10.02 30.72 -27.29
CA ILE A 47 10.82 30.40 -28.47
C ILE A 47 10.82 31.62 -29.38
N ILE A 48 12.02 32.07 -29.72
CA ILE A 48 12.27 33.26 -30.53
C ILE A 48 12.57 32.82 -31.96
N GLY A 49 11.95 33.47 -32.93
CA GLY A 49 12.19 33.22 -34.34
C GLY A 49 11.58 34.29 -35.22
N THR A 50 11.32 33.96 -36.48
CA THR A 50 10.73 34.88 -37.46
C THR A 50 9.64 34.19 -38.28
N GLY A 51 8.61 34.94 -38.63
CA GLY A 51 7.53 34.47 -39.51
C GLY A 51 6.47 33.60 -38.83
N PHE A 52 6.29 33.73 -37.51
CA PHE A 52 5.29 32.95 -36.78
C PHE A 52 3.86 33.46 -37.06
N PRO A 53 2.87 32.56 -37.25
CA PRO A 53 1.47 32.97 -37.39
C PRO A 53 0.90 33.37 -36.02
N GLU A 54 0.74 34.68 -35.81
CA GLU A 54 0.27 35.28 -34.58
C GLU A 54 -1.09 34.73 -34.12
N GLY A 55 -1.22 34.45 -32.81
CA GLY A 55 -2.46 33.96 -32.20
C GLY A 55 -2.81 32.50 -32.51
N ARG A 56 -1.98 31.77 -33.27
CA ARG A 56 -2.20 30.33 -33.52
C ARG A 56 -1.62 29.45 -32.43
N LYS A 57 -2.29 28.31 -32.24
CA LYS A 57 -1.78 27.18 -31.47
C LYS A 57 -0.59 26.54 -32.19
N ALA A 58 0.46 26.29 -31.44
CA ALA A 58 1.65 25.57 -31.86
C ALA A 58 1.84 24.33 -30.98
N THR A 59 2.47 23.31 -31.55
CA THR A 59 2.94 22.14 -30.81
C THR A 59 4.46 22.23 -30.73
N LEU A 60 5.00 22.14 -29.52
CA LEU A 60 6.44 22.10 -29.28
C LEU A 60 6.82 20.68 -28.91
N THR A 61 7.80 20.13 -29.62
CA THR A 61 8.34 18.80 -29.35
C THR A 61 9.79 18.94 -28.92
N PHE A 62 10.08 18.59 -27.66
CA PHE A 62 11.42 18.49 -27.10
C PHE A 62 11.96 17.11 -27.40
N ARG A 63 13.03 17.02 -28.18
CA ARG A 63 13.67 15.77 -28.58
C ARG A 63 15.13 15.76 -28.17
N GLY A 64 15.52 14.90 -27.24
CA GLY A 64 16.88 14.94 -26.71
C GLY A 64 17.19 13.92 -25.63
N GLU A 65 18.15 14.28 -24.80
CA GLU A 65 18.61 13.52 -23.64
C GLU A 65 18.26 14.28 -22.34
N LEU A 66 17.87 13.54 -21.30
CA LEU A 66 17.66 14.08 -19.96
C LEU A 66 18.79 13.63 -19.05
N HIS A 67 19.48 14.59 -18.45
CA HIS A 67 20.57 14.36 -17.51
C HIS A 67 20.08 14.66 -16.10
N ARG A 68 20.34 13.72 -15.18
CA ARG A 68 19.92 13.81 -13.77
C ARG A 68 21.08 13.42 -12.86
N PRO A 69 21.24 14.06 -11.69
CA PRO A 69 22.32 13.77 -10.75
C PRO A 69 22.49 12.27 -10.49
N GLY A 70 23.67 11.78 -10.86
CA GLY A 70 24.10 10.39 -10.78
C GLY A 70 23.22 9.33 -11.45
N ARG A 71 22.30 9.67 -12.34
CA ARG A 71 21.64 8.67 -13.20
C ARG A 71 22.30 8.65 -14.57
N GLU A 72 22.17 7.54 -15.29
CA GLU A 72 22.55 7.54 -16.70
C GLU A 72 21.59 8.44 -17.50
N PRO A 73 22.09 9.13 -18.55
CA PRO A 73 21.26 10.00 -19.36
C PRO A 73 20.15 9.20 -20.05
N ILE A 74 18.91 9.68 -19.93
CA ILE A 74 17.77 9.09 -20.60
C ILE A 74 17.76 9.61 -22.03
N ARG A 75 18.04 8.73 -22.99
CA ARG A 75 18.17 9.10 -24.40
C ARG A 75 16.85 8.95 -25.17
N ASN A 76 16.74 9.67 -26.29
CA ASN A 76 15.60 9.62 -27.21
C ASN A 76 14.27 10.00 -26.54
N VAL A 77 14.30 10.96 -25.62
CA VAL A 77 13.10 11.47 -24.97
C VAL A 77 12.36 12.38 -25.95
N GLU A 78 11.05 12.19 -26.07
CA GLU A 78 10.17 13.05 -26.86
C GLU A 78 9.04 13.57 -25.97
N ILE A 79 9.04 14.87 -25.68
CA ILE A 79 8.05 15.53 -24.82
C ILE A 79 7.30 16.58 -25.61
N VAL A 80 5.97 16.57 -25.51
CA VAL A 80 5.10 17.43 -26.32
C VAL A 80 4.41 18.46 -25.44
N ALA A 81 4.68 19.74 -25.68
CA ALA A 81 4.05 20.87 -25.03
C ALA A 81 3.12 21.63 -25.99
N ARG A 82 1.99 22.11 -25.45
CA ARG A 82 1.05 22.97 -26.20
C ARG A 82 1.43 24.42 -25.98
N ALA A 83 1.65 25.15 -27.08
CA ALA A 83 2.07 26.54 -27.04
C ALA A 83 1.16 27.43 -27.91
N THR A 84 1.30 28.74 -27.77
CA THR A 84 0.61 29.72 -28.61
C THR A 84 1.59 30.77 -29.10
N SER A 85 1.50 31.15 -30.38
CA SER A 85 2.27 32.27 -30.92
C SER A 85 1.74 33.59 -30.33
N THR A 86 2.58 34.26 -29.54
CA THR A 86 2.27 35.54 -28.91
C THR A 86 2.46 36.70 -29.88
N SER A 87 3.41 36.56 -30.82
CA SER A 87 3.72 37.54 -31.86
C SER A 87 4.29 36.82 -33.09
N GLN A 88 4.55 37.57 -34.17
CA GLN A 88 5.25 37.05 -35.36
C GLN A 88 6.68 36.57 -35.10
N THR A 89 7.24 36.81 -33.92
CA THR A 89 8.60 36.44 -33.53
C THR A 89 8.69 35.59 -32.28
N ARG A 90 7.58 35.38 -31.55
CA ARG A 90 7.58 34.64 -30.29
C ARG A 90 6.47 33.58 -30.20
N ILE A 91 6.84 32.39 -29.75
CA ILE A 91 5.93 31.32 -29.32
C ILE A 91 6.10 31.14 -27.82
N GLY A 92 5.04 31.30 -27.05
CA GLY A 92 5.07 31.16 -25.60
C GLY A 92 4.26 29.97 -25.11
N PHE A 93 4.75 29.29 -24.08
CA PHE A 93 3.95 28.40 -23.25
C PHE A 93 4.34 28.56 -21.79
N VAL A 94 3.46 28.13 -20.89
CA VAL A 94 3.73 28.10 -19.45
C VAL A 94 4.17 26.69 -19.09
N LEU A 95 5.26 26.56 -18.33
CA LEU A 95 5.72 25.28 -17.83
C LEU A 95 4.75 24.77 -16.75
N THR A 96 3.92 23.78 -17.10
CA THR A 96 2.96 23.17 -16.19
C THR A 96 3.61 22.06 -15.34
N GLU A 97 3.00 21.72 -14.21
CA GLU A 97 3.40 20.54 -13.41
C GLU A 97 3.44 19.26 -14.25
N GLU A 98 2.54 19.09 -15.22
CA GLU A 98 2.51 17.90 -16.07
C GLU A 98 3.75 17.77 -16.97
N ILE A 99 4.23 18.89 -17.53
CA ILE A 99 5.46 18.92 -18.35
C ILE A 99 6.68 18.75 -17.46
N ALA A 100 6.70 19.43 -16.30
CA ALA A 100 7.76 19.28 -15.32
C ALA A 100 7.86 17.84 -14.80
N ASP A 101 6.75 17.16 -14.56
CA ASP A 101 6.71 15.75 -14.17
C ASP A 101 7.30 14.83 -15.24
N GLN A 102 7.11 15.15 -16.53
CA GLN A 102 7.70 14.39 -17.64
C GLN A 102 9.21 14.61 -17.75
N LEU A 103 9.69 15.82 -17.46
CA LEU A 103 11.11 16.18 -17.50
C LEU A 103 11.85 15.69 -16.25
N CYS A 104 11.35 16.03 -15.05
CA CYS A 104 11.99 15.80 -13.76
C CYS A 104 11.63 14.45 -13.11
N GLY A 105 10.50 13.84 -13.45
CA GLY A 105 9.93 12.70 -12.72
C GLY A 105 8.89 13.14 -11.68
N LYS A 106 8.29 12.17 -10.97
CA LYS A 106 7.19 12.41 -10.01
C LYS A 106 7.56 11.97 -8.60
N GLY A 107 7.04 12.69 -7.59
CA GLY A 107 7.19 12.33 -6.17
C GLY A 107 8.66 12.31 -5.73
N ASP A 108 9.05 11.28 -4.98
CA ASP A 108 10.42 11.14 -4.45
C ASP A 108 11.48 10.87 -5.54
N ASP A 109 11.04 10.45 -6.73
CA ASP A 109 11.87 10.24 -7.92
C ASP A 109 12.10 11.52 -8.74
N ALA A 110 11.46 12.64 -8.36
CA ALA A 110 11.65 13.89 -9.05
C ALA A 110 13.06 14.45 -8.75
N ASP A 111 13.84 14.63 -9.80
CA ASP A 111 15.23 15.06 -9.74
C ASP A 111 15.40 16.39 -10.47
N HIS A 112 16.40 17.16 -10.03
CA HIS A 112 16.98 18.20 -10.88
C HIS A 112 17.33 17.58 -12.23
N THR A 113 16.85 18.20 -13.30
CA THR A 113 17.05 17.68 -14.65
C THR A 113 17.52 18.79 -15.57
N THR A 114 18.61 18.50 -16.29
CA THR A 114 19.09 19.33 -17.39
C THR A 114 18.78 18.58 -18.70
N PHE A 115 17.96 19.19 -19.56
CA PHE A 115 17.62 18.68 -20.88
C PHE A 115 18.61 19.22 -21.91
N HIS A 116 19.11 18.34 -22.77
CA HIS A 116 19.94 18.69 -23.92
C HIS A 116 19.31 18.12 -25.19
N GLY A 117 19.00 18.96 -26.17
CA GLY A 117 18.50 18.48 -27.46
C GLY A 117 17.83 19.52 -28.34
N ASP A 118 16.99 19.06 -29.26
CA ASP A 118 16.33 19.90 -30.24
C ASP A 118 14.91 20.25 -29.77
N VAL A 119 14.48 21.49 -30.02
CA VAL A 119 13.10 21.93 -29.80
C VAL A 119 12.46 22.23 -31.14
N ILE A 120 11.47 21.42 -31.51
CA ILE A 120 10.77 21.51 -32.79
C ILE A 120 9.42 22.21 -32.56
N ALA A 121 9.24 23.37 -33.18
CA ALA A 121 7.96 24.07 -33.23
C ALA A 121 7.19 23.69 -34.48
N ALA A 122 5.94 23.26 -34.33
CA ALA A 122 5.06 22.86 -35.41
C ALA A 122 3.72 23.60 -35.37
N PHE A 123 3.29 24.13 -36.51
CA PHE A 123 1.97 24.70 -36.71
C PHE A 123 1.12 23.81 -37.60
N ALA A 124 -0.15 23.62 -37.22
CA ALA A 124 -1.10 22.90 -38.04
C ALA A 124 -1.31 23.59 -39.41
N PRO A 125 -1.42 22.81 -40.50
CA PRO A 125 -1.63 23.35 -41.84
C PRO A 125 -2.94 24.14 -41.93
N ARG A 126 -3.02 25.13 -42.84
CA ARG A 126 -4.28 25.84 -43.13
C ARG A 126 -5.28 24.99 -43.93
N THR A 127 -4.76 24.04 -44.70
CA THR A 127 -5.53 23.20 -45.62
C THR A 127 -5.50 21.76 -45.11
N SER A 128 -6.67 21.10 -45.09
CA SER A 128 -6.77 19.69 -44.71
C SER A 128 -5.91 18.83 -45.65
N GLY A 129 -5.00 18.02 -45.09
CA GLY A 129 -4.12 17.12 -45.84
C GLY A 129 -2.73 17.67 -46.20
N ALA A 130 -2.43 18.96 -45.94
CA ALA A 130 -1.08 19.50 -46.13
C ALA A 130 -0.14 19.16 -44.94
N PRO A 131 1.19 19.06 -45.14
CA PRO A 131 2.12 18.83 -44.03
C PRO A 131 2.15 20.05 -43.08
N PRO A 132 2.40 19.84 -41.77
CA PRO A 132 2.55 20.93 -40.82
C PRO A 132 3.79 21.75 -41.14
N VAL A 133 3.72 23.06 -40.85
CA VAL A 133 4.88 23.95 -41.01
C VAL A 133 5.72 23.82 -39.74
N THR A 134 6.98 23.40 -39.88
CA THR A 134 7.89 23.16 -38.77
C THR A 134 9.12 24.06 -38.82
N GLY A 135 9.72 24.29 -37.66
CA GLY A 135 11.04 24.88 -37.49
C GLY A 135 11.67 24.33 -36.21
N ALA A 136 12.99 24.29 -36.13
CA ALA A 136 13.69 23.69 -34.98
C ALA A 136 14.83 24.58 -34.50
N VAL A 137 14.99 24.68 -33.18
CA VAL A 137 16.23 25.15 -32.54
C VAL A 137 17.03 23.90 -32.17
N ARG A 138 18.30 23.90 -32.54
CA ARG A 138 19.25 22.83 -32.19
C ARG A 138 20.05 23.21 -30.95
N ASP A 139 20.55 22.19 -30.25
CA ASP A 139 21.44 22.34 -29.09
C ASP A 139 20.83 23.23 -27.99
N VAL A 140 19.56 23.00 -27.68
CA VAL A 140 18.85 23.67 -26.58
C VAL A 140 19.19 22.98 -25.27
N GLU A 141 19.67 23.78 -24.33
CA GLU A 141 19.84 23.42 -22.93
C GLU A 141 18.70 24.05 -22.09
N LEU A 142 17.96 23.22 -21.38
CA LEU A 142 16.92 23.65 -20.44
C LEU A 142 17.15 23.02 -19.07
N ASP A 143 17.30 23.86 -18.05
CA ASP A 143 17.65 23.47 -16.69
C ASP A 143 16.49 23.68 -15.71
N LEU A 144 16.11 22.61 -14.99
CA LEU A 144 14.93 22.55 -14.13
C LEU A 144 15.28 22.02 -12.73
N PRO A 145 15.19 22.84 -11.66
CA PRO A 145 15.66 22.47 -10.32
C PRO A 145 14.93 21.31 -9.63
N GLY A 146 13.92 20.72 -10.26
CA GLY A 146 13.04 19.72 -9.65
C GLY A 146 12.04 20.34 -8.68
N PRO A 147 10.94 19.62 -8.36
CA PRO A 147 9.93 20.11 -7.43
C PRO A 147 10.47 20.13 -5.98
N PRO A 148 9.85 20.94 -5.09
CA PRO A 148 10.25 20.99 -3.67
C PRO A 148 10.08 19.61 -3.01
N MET A 149 11.15 19.13 -2.38
CA MET A 149 11.21 17.80 -1.77
C MET A 149 11.19 17.83 -0.23
N PRO A 150 10.85 16.71 0.43
CA PRO A 150 11.00 16.58 1.88
C PRO A 150 12.46 16.79 2.33
N PRO A 151 12.71 17.45 3.47
CA PRO A 151 14.07 17.74 3.95
C PRO A 151 14.98 16.51 4.09
N ALA A 152 14.40 15.35 4.40
CA ALA A 152 15.14 14.09 4.52
C ALA A 152 15.73 13.62 3.17
N VAL A 153 15.00 13.83 2.06
CA VAL A 153 15.43 13.47 0.71
C VAL A 153 16.54 14.42 0.27
N VAL A 154 16.37 15.73 0.50
CA VAL A 154 17.40 16.73 0.21
C VAL A 154 18.69 16.42 0.95
N ALA A 155 18.62 16.14 2.26
CA ALA A 155 19.80 15.79 3.05
C ALA A 155 20.51 14.51 2.54
N ALA A 156 19.75 13.48 2.15
CA ALA A 156 20.32 12.26 1.60
C ALA A 156 21.05 12.49 0.27
N ARG A 157 20.48 13.31 -0.62
CA ARG A 157 21.12 13.67 -1.90
C ARG A 157 22.34 14.55 -1.69
N THR A 158 22.29 15.51 -0.77
CA THR A 158 23.45 16.33 -0.40
C THR A 158 24.59 15.48 0.16
N GLU A 159 24.30 14.50 1.00
CA GLU A 159 25.30 13.53 1.49
C GLU A 159 25.91 12.70 0.35
N GLU A 160 25.11 12.28 -0.62
CA GLU A 160 25.62 11.56 -1.80
C GLU A 160 26.54 12.43 -2.65
N GLY A 161 26.18 13.71 -2.85
CA GLY A 161 27.03 14.72 -3.48
C GLY A 161 28.34 14.96 -2.74
N LYS A 162 28.30 15.06 -1.41
CA LYS A 162 29.51 15.18 -0.57
C LYS A 162 30.42 13.95 -0.70
N ARG A 163 29.85 12.74 -0.78
CA ARG A 163 30.63 11.51 -1.03
C ARG A 163 31.25 11.48 -2.42
N ALA A 164 30.57 12.03 -3.43
CA ALA A 164 31.15 12.17 -4.77
C ALA A 164 32.33 13.17 -4.76
N ALA A 165 32.17 14.33 -4.12
CA ALA A 165 33.24 15.32 -3.96
C ALA A 165 34.45 14.74 -3.20
N GLU A 166 34.23 14.03 -2.10
CA GLU A 166 35.28 13.32 -1.35
C GLU A 166 35.97 12.26 -2.21
N PHE A 167 35.21 11.52 -3.02
CA PHE A 167 35.74 10.50 -3.93
C PHE A 167 36.58 11.11 -5.07
N PHE A 168 36.25 12.32 -5.52
CA PHE A 168 37.08 13.10 -6.43
C PHE A 168 38.32 13.67 -5.72
N GLY A 169 38.30 13.76 -4.39
CA GLY A 169 39.36 14.39 -3.59
C GLY A 169 39.25 15.92 -3.57
N VAL A 170 38.04 16.44 -3.72
CA VAL A 170 37.73 17.88 -3.80
C VAL A 170 37.13 18.34 -2.48
N VAL A 171 37.69 19.42 -1.91
CA VAL A 171 37.13 20.12 -0.75
C VAL A 171 36.38 21.35 -1.26
N LEU A 172 35.09 21.47 -0.94
CA LEU A 172 34.21 22.54 -1.42
C LEU A 172 34.22 23.72 -0.42
N GLU A 173 34.03 24.94 -0.90
CA GLU A 173 34.09 26.16 -0.07
C GLU A 173 32.76 26.50 0.63
N ASP A 174 31.63 26.31 -0.07
CA ASP A 174 30.26 26.58 0.41
C ASP A 174 29.25 25.55 -0.13
N ASP A 175 28.17 25.28 0.64
CA ASP A 175 27.07 24.38 0.24
C ASP A 175 26.05 25.09 -0.71
N GLU A 176 26.16 26.40 -0.93
CA GLU A 176 25.28 27.20 -1.82
C GLU A 176 25.98 27.54 -3.15
N ALA A 177 25.48 27.02 -4.28
CA ALA A 177 26.06 27.29 -5.59
C ALA A 177 25.46 28.57 -6.20
N ARG A 178 26.24 29.64 -6.28
CA ARG A 178 25.88 30.84 -7.06
C ARG A 178 26.39 30.69 -8.50
N GLY A 179 25.74 29.81 -9.26
CA GLY A 179 26.13 29.48 -10.63
C GLY A 179 27.29 28.48 -10.71
N GLY A 180 27.37 27.56 -9.74
CA GLY A 180 28.42 26.54 -9.61
C GLY A 180 29.05 26.52 -8.22
N ILE A 181 29.77 25.44 -7.90
CA ILE A 181 30.38 25.24 -6.58
C ILE A 181 31.90 25.46 -6.66
N PRO A 182 32.47 26.41 -5.90
CA PRO A 182 33.91 26.66 -5.90
C PRO A 182 34.69 25.53 -5.20
N VAL A 183 35.82 25.16 -5.80
CA VAL A 183 36.80 24.22 -5.25
C VAL A 183 37.76 24.95 -4.33
N LYS A 184 37.66 24.70 -3.02
CA LYS A 184 38.54 25.30 -2.01
C LYS A 184 39.94 24.71 -2.03
N ALA A 185 40.02 23.38 -2.06
CA ALA A 185 41.28 22.65 -2.02
C ALA A 185 41.13 21.28 -2.68
N LEU A 186 42.27 20.72 -3.10
CA LEU A 186 42.35 19.39 -3.67
C LEU A 186 43.25 18.51 -2.80
N THR A 187 42.89 17.24 -2.70
CA THR A 187 43.71 16.25 -2.01
C THR A 187 44.92 15.90 -2.90
N PRO A 188 46.17 15.97 -2.40
CA PRO A 188 47.35 15.65 -3.18
C PRO A 188 47.33 14.22 -3.72
N GLY A 189 47.54 14.04 -5.03
CA GLY A 189 47.41 12.76 -5.73
C GLY A 189 45.97 12.26 -5.86
N GLY A 190 44.97 13.08 -5.50
CA GLY A 190 43.55 12.81 -5.65
C GLY A 190 43.14 12.64 -7.12
N ARG A 191 41.92 12.16 -7.35
CA ARG A 191 41.43 11.94 -8.72
C ARG A 191 41.18 13.25 -9.47
N GLY A 192 40.70 14.27 -8.75
CA GLY A 192 40.48 15.60 -9.30
C GLY A 192 41.76 16.28 -9.74
N GLU A 193 42.80 16.26 -8.91
CA GLU A 193 44.12 16.82 -9.27
C GLU A 193 44.73 16.07 -10.47
N ARG A 194 44.62 14.73 -10.51
CA ARG A 194 45.07 13.92 -11.66
C ARG A 194 44.29 14.21 -12.95
N ALA A 195 43.04 14.66 -12.84
CA ALA A 195 42.22 15.05 -13.97
C ALA A 195 42.47 16.51 -14.41
N GLY A 196 43.29 17.28 -13.68
CA GLY A 196 43.64 18.66 -14.01
C GLY A 196 42.77 19.73 -13.34
N LEU A 197 42.01 19.39 -12.30
CA LEU A 197 41.33 20.39 -11.46
C LEU A 197 42.36 21.22 -10.68
N GLU A 198 42.07 22.51 -10.49
CA GLU A 198 42.87 23.43 -9.70
C GLU A 198 42.05 24.03 -8.54
N ALA A 199 42.73 24.44 -7.47
CA ALA A 199 42.07 25.17 -6.39
C ALA A 199 41.60 26.55 -6.90
N GLY A 200 40.35 26.90 -6.65
CA GLY A 200 39.69 28.10 -7.16
C GLY A 200 38.88 27.88 -8.45
N ASP A 201 38.91 26.69 -9.05
CA ASP A 201 37.98 26.34 -10.14
C ASP A 201 36.53 26.28 -9.62
N VAL A 202 35.57 26.70 -10.44
CA VAL A 202 34.13 26.60 -10.13
C VAL A 202 33.52 25.46 -10.94
N LEU A 203 32.93 24.47 -10.26
CA LEU A 203 32.24 23.35 -10.87
C LEU A 203 30.89 23.82 -11.40
N GLU A 204 30.71 23.84 -12.73
CA GLU A 204 29.47 24.32 -13.37
C GLU A 204 28.60 23.17 -13.89
N GLU A 205 29.20 22.07 -14.33
CA GLU A 205 28.48 20.92 -14.87
C GLU A 205 29.16 19.59 -14.50
N VAL A 206 28.36 18.56 -14.22
CA VAL A 206 28.81 17.19 -13.98
C VAL A 206 27.92 16.21 -14.77
N ASP A 207 28.51 15.42 -15.65
CA ASP A 207 27.83 14.41 -16.50
C ASP A 207 26.59 14.94 -17.26
N GLY A 208 26.63 16.20 -17.73
CA GLY A 208 25.50 16.84 -18.43
C GLY A 208 24.54 17.61 -17.53
N VAL A 209 24.73 17.55 -16.20
CA VAL A 209 23.87 18.20 -15.20
C VAL A 209 24.51 19.47 -14.70
N ARG A 210 23.77 20.58 -14.74
CA ARG A 210 24.21 21.85 -14.18
C ARG A 210 24.31 21.76 -12.65
N VAL A 211 25.38 22.30 -12.09
CA VAL A 211 25.61 22.24 -10.65
C VAL A 211 24.97 23.46 -9.97
N ARG A 212 23.86 23.25 -9.24
CA ARG A 212 23.17 24.27 -8.42
C ARG A 212 23.33 24.04 -6.94
N THR A 213 23.50 22.79 -6.54
CA THR A 213 23.65 22.38 -5.15
C THR A 213 24.65 21.24 -5.07
N VAL A 214 25.18 20.99 -3.87
CA VAL A 214 26.12 19.89 -3.65
C VAL A 214 25.53 18.53 -4.07
N ALA A 215 24.21 18.37 -4.00
CA ALA A 215 23.50 17.17 -4.45
C ALA A 215 23.71 16.84 -5.95
N ASP A 216 23.98 17.85 -6.78
CA ASP A 216 24.15 17.71 -8.22
C ASP A 216 25.50 17.13 -8.62
N LEU A 217 26.46 17.07 -7.69
CA LEU A 217 27.79 16.48 -7.91
C LEU A 217 27.78 14.95 -7.97
N SER A 218 26.63 14.32 -7.73
CA SER A 218 26.53 12.85 -7.75
C SER A 218 26.72 12.29 -9.16
N VAL A 219 27.40 11.14 -9.26
CA VAL A 219 27.73 10.47 -10.53
C VAL A 219 27.17 9.07 -10.59
N ALA A 220 26.90 8.57 -11.81
CA ALA A 220 26.23 7.29 -12.02
C ALA A 220 27.07 6.08 -11.63
N GLY A 221 28.40 6.19 -11.65
CA GLY A 221 29.32 5.12 -11.25
C GLY A 221 29.36 3.90 -12.18
N VAL A 222 28.65 3.93 -13.32
CA VAL A 222 28.68 2.87 -14.35
C VAL A 222 29.75 3.15 -15.42
N GLY A 223 30.10 4.43 -15.63
CA GLY A 223 31.14 4.86 -16.56
C GLY A 223 32.56 4.71 -16.01
N ARG A 224 33.56 4.77 -16.91
CA ARG A 224 34.98 4.86 -16.51
C ARG A 224 35.37 6.29 -16.12
N PHE A 225 34.83 7.27 -16.82
CA PHE A 225 35.09 8.69 -16.58
C PHE A 225 33.77 9.43 -16.43
N ALA A 226 33.73 10.40 -15.51
CA ALA A 226 32.70 11.43 -15.45
C ALA A 226 33.23 12.70 -16.11
N LYS A 227 32.37 13.36 -16.90
CA LYS A 227 32.71 14.63 -17.54
C LYS A 227 32.35 15.78 -16.61
N ILE A 228 33.26 16.72 -16.41
CA ILE A 228 33.04 17.87 -15.55
C ILE A 228 33.43 19.13 -16.30
N ALA A 229 32.53 20.11 -16.36
CA ALA A 229 32.82 21.43 -16.91
C ALA A 229 33.16 22.39 -15.76
N VAL A 230 34.31 23.05 -15.85
CA VAL A 230 34.77 23.99 -14.82
C VAL A 230 35.07 25.37 -15.39
N ARG A 231 34.70 26.39 -14.64
CA ARG A 231 35.11 27.76 -14.93
C ARG A 231 36.37 28.10 -14.16
N ARG A 232 37.44 28.36 -14.90
CA ARG A 232 38.76 28.73 -14.36
C ARG A 232 38.97 30.24 -14.43
N GLY A 233 38.95 30.89 -13.27
CA GLY A 233 39.17 32.34 -13.16
C GLY A 233 38.15 33.18 -13.94
N LYS A 234 38.65 34.01 -14.87
CA LYS A 234 37.83 34.91 -15.72
C LYS A 234 37.61 34.37 -17.15
N LEU A 235 37.95 33.11 -17.41
CA LEU A 235 37.69 32.51 -18.71
C LEU A 235 36.17 32.42 -18.95
N THR A 236 35.74 32.84 -20.14
CA THR A 236 34.32 32.85 -20.53
C THR A 236 33.83 31.49 -20.99
N GLU A 237 34.75 30.62 -21.45
CA GLU A 237 34.43 29.26 -21.88
C GLU A 237 34.83 28.26 -20.77
N PRO A 238 33.94 27.31 -20.44
CA PRO A 238 34.24 26.28 -19.45
C PRO A 238 35.27 25.28 -19.99
N VAL A 239 36.15 24.81 -19.11
CA VAL A 239 37.13 23.76 -19.40
C VAL A 239 36.51 22.41 -19.09
N GLU A 240 36.44 21.53 -20.09
CA GLU A 240 35.99 20.14 -19.90
C GLU A 240 37.11 19.26 -19.37
N LEU A 241 36.86 18.59 -18.24
CA LEU A 241 37.75 17.65 -17.59
C LEU A 241 37.09 16.27 -17.49
N SER A 242 37.91 15.21 -17.47
CA SER A 242 37.43 13.83 -17.33
C SER A 242 38.01 13.18 -16.07
N ILE A 243 37.17 12.95 -15.06
CA ILE A 243 37.58 12.35 -13.79
C ILE A 243 37.30 10.85 -13.80
N ASP A 244 38.27 10.03 -13.37
CA ASP A 244 38.08 8.59 -13.21
C ASP A 244 37.05 8.28 -12.10
N VAL A 245 35.97 7.58 -12.45
CA VAL A 245 34.90 7.19 -11.53
C VAL A 245 34.84 5.69 -11.23
N GLN A 246 35.84 4.93 -11.68
CA GLN A 246 35.90 3.48 -11.41
C GLN A 246 35.93 3.19 -9.91
N GLY A 247 34.99 2.35 -9.47
CA GLY A 247 34.84 1.94 -8.08
C GLY A 247 33.96 2.87 -7.23
N PHE A 248 33.43 3.97 -7.79
CA PHE A 248 32.39 4.73 -7.12
C PHE A 248 31.14 3.86 -7.01
N ARG A 249 30.72 3.57 -5.78
CA ARG A 249 29.43 2.92 -5.51
C ARG A 249 28.56 3.92 -4.78
N ARG A 250 27.39 4.19 -5.35
CA ARG A 250 26.33 4.94 -4.65
C ARG A 250 26.08 4.32 -3.29
N ALA A 251 25.70 5.15 -2.31
CA ALA A 251 25.27 4.62 -1.03
C ALA A 251 24.15 3.59 -1.30
N ALA A 252 24.29 2.37 -0.77
CA ALA A 252 23.13 1.50 -0.69
C ALA A 252 22.06 2.32 0.04
N PRO A 253 20.86 2.52 -0.53
CA PRO A 253 19.86 3.36 0.10
C PRO A 253 19.66 2.82 1.52
N LYS A 254 19.80 3.69 2.52
CA LYS A 254 19.53 3.32 3.92
C LYS A 254 18.11 2.75 4.05
N ASP A 255 17.26 3.07 3.08
CA ASP A 255 15.93 2.52 2.87
C ASP A 255 15.90 1.03 2.52
N LEU A 256 16.92 0.41 1.93
CA LEU A 256 16.90 -1.05 1.66
C LEU A 256 17.11 -1.87 2.93
N ALA A 257 18.04 -1.47 3.80
CA ALA A 257 18.22 -2.11 5.10
C ALA A 257 17.01 -1.85 6.01
N MET A 258 16.46 -0.64 5.96
CA MET A 258 15.26 -0.28 6.70
C MET A 258 14.02 -1.00 6.16
N ALA A 259 13.83 -1.08 4.84
CA ALA A 259 12.77 -1.85 4.19
C ALA A 259 12.93 -3.33 4.50
N GLY A 260 14.15 -3.87 4.48
CA GLY A 260 14.45 -5.23 4.90
C GLY A 260 14.11 -5.50 6.36
N ALA A 261 14.40 -4.55 7.26
CA ALA A 261 14.04 -4.65 8.68
C ALA A 261 12.52 -4.52 8.90
N ILE A 262 11.85 -3.63 8.15
CA ILE A 262 10.39 -3.46 8.15
C ILE A 262 9.70 -4.73 7.64
N VAL A 263 10.14 -5.25 6.50
CA VAL A 263 9.64 -6.50 5.91
C VAL A 263 9.95 -7.68 6.83
N GLY A 264 11.13 -7.71 7.44
CA GLY A 264 11.52 -8.73 8.42
C GLY A 264 10.66 -8.68 9.69
N LEU A 265 10.39 -7.49 10.24
CA LEU A 265 9.50 -7.30 11.38
C LEU A 265 8.06 -7.65 11.02
N ALA A 266 7.59 -7.23 9.83
CA ALA A 266 6.28 -7.59 9.32
C ALA A 266 6.13 -9.10 9.16
N ALA A 267 7.13 -9.76 8.58
CA ALA A 267 7.19 -11.21 8.44
C ALA A 267 7.24 -11.91 9.80
N LEU A 268 7.95 -11.36 10.79
CA LEU A 268 8.02 -11.90 12.15
C LEU A 268 6.68 -11.77 12.89
N LEU A 269 6.00 -10.61 12.76
CA LEU A 269 4.66 -10.39 13.30
C LEU A 269 3.63 -11.32 12.62
N LEU A 270 3.72 -11.46 11.29
CA LEU A 270 2.95 -12.45 10.51
C LEU A 270 3.21 -13.89 10.97
N LEU A 271 4.47 -14.26 11.17
CA LEU A 271 4.88 -15.61 11.60
C LEU A 271 4.43 -15.91 13.03
N SER A 272 4.37 -14.91 13.91
CA SER A 272 3.87 -15.06 15.30
C SER A 272 2.45 -15.63 15.36
N PHE A 273 1.65 -15.37 14.32
CA PHE A 273 0.31 -15.94 14.17
C PHE A 273 0.29 -17.33 13.51
N LEU A 274 1.22 -17.61 12.59
CA LEU A 274 1.32 -18.90 11.90
C LEU A 274 1.87 -20.03 12.79
N PHE A 275 2.77 -19.73 13.72
CA PHE A 275 3.53 -20.74 14.49
C PHE A 275 3.93 -20.12 15.83
N PRO A 276 3.60 -20.64 17.04
CA PRO A 276 2.78 -21.75 17.51
C PRO A 276 1.50 -21.26 18.24
N ALA A 277 1.11 -19.99 18.12
CA ALA A 277 0.01 -19.40 18.88
C ALA A 277 -1.34 -20.09 18.62
N ALA A 278 -1.67 -20.45 17.37
CA ALA A 278 -2.87 -21.23 17.08
C ALA A 278 -2.85 -22.62 17.75
N ARG A 279 -1.69 -23.29 17.78
CA ARG A 279 -1.50 -24.58 18.48
C ARG A 279 -1.53 -24.42 20.00
N PHE A 280 -0.93 -23.36 20.52
CA PHE A 280 -0.88 -23.06 21.95
C PHE A 280 -2.25 -22.63 22.49
N VAL A 281 -2.98 -21.81 21.74
CA VAL A 281 -4.34 -21.37 22.06
C VAL A 281 -5.33 -22.52 21.87
N THR A 282 -5.22 -23.35 20.83
CA THR A 282 -6.03 -24.58 20.75
C THR A 282 -5.67 -25.56 21.85
N PHE A 283 -4.40 -25.69 22.22
CA PHE A 283 -4.00 -26.46 23.39
C PHE A 283 -4.58 -25.88 24.68
N LEU A 284 -4.56 -24.56 24.87
CA LEU A 284 -5.16 -23.87 26.01
C LEU A 284 -6.67 -24.07 26.02
N GLU A 285 -7.33 -23.87 24.88
CA GLU A 285 -8.76 -24.05 24.68
C GLU A 285 -9.15 -25.49 24.96
N GLN A 286 -8.42 -26.48 24.43
CA GLN A 286 -8.66 -27.88 24.72
C GLN A 286 -8.34 -28.22 26.17
N ARG A 287 -7.32 -27.63 26.80
CA ARG A 287 -6.96 -27.90 28.21
C ARG A 287 -7.98 -27.29 29.17
N ILE A 288 -8.44 -26.08 28.90
CA ILE A 288 -9.48 -25.38 29.65
C ILE A 288 -10.84 -26.05 29.39
N ALA A 289 -11.19 -26.34 28.14
CA ALA A 289 -12.39 -27.07 27.79
C ALA A 289 -12.38 -28.50 28.33
N ARG A 290 -11.23 -29.20 28.37
CA ARG A 290 -11.11 -30.51 29.04
C ARG A 290 -11.28 -30.37 30.54
N ARG A 291 -10.73 -29.35 31.19
CA ARG A 291 -10.96 -29.11 32.63
C ARG A 291 -12.42 -28.75 32.95
N LEU A 292 -13.10 -28.04 32.05
CA LEU A 292 -14.52 -27.70 32.17
C LEU A 292 -15.44 -28.88 31.79
N ARG A 293 -15.08 -29.71 30.80
CA ARG A 293 -15.85 -30.88 30.33
C ARG A 293 -15.53 -32.18 31.08
N GLN A 294 -14.36 -32.32 31.73
CA GLN A 294 -14.07 -33.44 32.64
C GLN A 294 -14.99 -33.45 33.87
N ARG A 295 -15.74 -32.37 34.10
CA ARG A 295 -16.84 -32.33 35.07
C ARG A 295 -18.18 -32.86 34.53
N GLN A 296 -18.26 -33.36 33.27
CA GLN A 296 -19.54 -33.78 32.66
C GLN A 296 -19.66 -35.17 32.04
N LYS A 297 -18.61 -36.00 31.90
CA LYS A 297 -18.72 -37.49 31.83
C LYS A 297 -17.38 -38.10 31.44
N LEU A 298 -16.77 -38.83 32.37
CA LEU A 298 -15.57 -39.64 32.16
C LEU A 298 -15.87 -41.06 31.62
N ALA A 299 -17.09 -41.30 31.15
CA ALA A 299 -17.52 -42.62 30.66
C ALA A 299 -17.54 -42.73 29.11
N GLU A 300 -17.83 -41.66 28.36
CA GLU A 300 -17.96 -41.75 26.88
C GLU A 300 -16.64 -41.69 26.11
N VAL A 301 -15.60 -41.08 26.70
CA VAL A 301 -14.31 -40.86 26.01
C VAL A 301 -13.52 -42.16 25.85
N ARG A 302 -13.62 -43.11 26.78
CA ARG A 302 -13.01 -44.45 26.63
C ARG A 302 -13.66 -45.31 25.55
N ALA A 303 -14.95 -45.10 25.26
CA ALA A 303 -15.68 -45.86 24.24
C ALA A 303 -15.45 -45.34 22.81
N ARG A 304 -15.09 -44.05 22.66
CA ARG A 304 -14.80 -43.41 21.37
C ARG A 304 -13.33 -43.57 20.94
N MET A 305 -12.42 -43.60 21.92
CA MET A 305 -10.98 -43.82 21.68
C MET A 305 -10.66 -45.23 21.17
N ARG A 306 -11.51 -46.22 21.50
CA ARG A 306 -11.39 -47.60 20.99
C ARG A 306 -11.92 -47.79 19.55
N ARG A 307 -12.69 -46.83 19.01
CA ARG A 307 -13.26 -46.89 17.65
C ARG A 307 -12.55 -46.01 16.62
N GLY A 308 -11.70 -45.08 17.05
CA GLY A 308 -10.98 -44.16 16.16
C GLY A 308 -9.67 -44.69 15.55
N LEU A 309 -9.36 -45.99 15.69
CA LEU A 309 -8.13 -46.61 15.18
C LEU A 309 -8.38 -47.67 14.10
N ARG A 310 -9.57 -47.69 13.49
CA ARG A 310 -9.94 -48.77 12.57
C ARG A 310 -10.73 -48.37 11.33
N ASP A 311 -10.54 -47.14 10.85
CA ASP A 311 -10.89 -46.84 9.45
C ASP A 311 -9.70 -46.22 8.73
N GLU A 312 -9.20 -47.01 7.78
CA GLU A 312 -8.17 -46.67 6.83
C GLU A 312 -8.71 -45.71 5.76
N GLY A 313 -7.81 -44.86 5.26
CA GLY A 313 -7.75 -44.54 3.84
C GLY A 313 -8.99 -43.90 3.21
N THR A 314 -9.17 -42.59 3.38
CA THR A 314 -9.50 -41.77 2.22
C THR A 314 -8.45 -40.69 2.05
N SER A 315 -7.66 -40.84 0.99
CA SER A 315 -6.74 -39.85 0.45
C SER A 315 -7.41 -38.48 0.43
N SER A 316 -7.01 -37.61 1.36
CA SER A 316 -7.33 -36.19 1.27
C SER A 316 -6.41 -35.57 0.21
N SER A 317 -6.77 -35.74 -1.06
CA SER A 317 -6.24 -34.92 -2.15
C SER A 317 -6.80 -33.48 -2.05
N GLY A 318 -6.69 -32.87 -0.88
CA GLY A 318 -6.73 -31.42 -0.76
C GLY A 318 -5.45 -30.91 -1.40
N GLY A 319 -5.54 -30.54 -2.69
CA GLY A 319 -4.43 -30.00 -3.45
C GLY A 319 -3.73 -28.89 -2.66
N PHE A 320 -2.43 -28.75 -2.87
CA PHE A 320 -1.57 -27.72 -2.26
C PHE A 320 -2.27 -26.35 -2.17
N VAL A 321 -3.01 -25.97 -3.22
CA VAL A 321 -3.83 -24.76 -3.31
C VAL A 321 -4.83 -24.61 -2.15
N ALA A 322 -5.63 -25.63 -1.82
CA ALA A 322 -6.64 -25.53 -0.76
C ALA A 322 -6.04 -25.37 0.65
N ARG A 323 -4.80 -25.84 0.84
CA ARG A 323 -4.04 -25.64 2.09
C ARG A 323 -3.41 -24.26 2.15
N VAL A 324 -2.93 -23.72 1.02
CA VAL A 324 -2.11 -22.50 0.97
C VAL A 324 -2.97 -21.23 0.89
N VAL A 325 -4.10 -21.25 0.18
CA VAL A 325 -4.98 -20.08 -0.02
C VAL A 325 -5.43 -19.40 1.30
N PRO A 326 -5.82 -20.11 2.38
CA PRO A 326 -6.10 -19.49 3.68
C PRO A 326 -4.91 -18.73 4.25
N TYR A 327 -3.73 -19.34 4.22
CA TYR A 327 -2.51 -18.70 4.72
C TYR A 327 -2.12 -17.52 3.84
N LEU A 328 -2.37 -17.57 2.53
CA LEU A 328 -2.17 -16.42 1.64
C LEU A 328 -3.17 -15.29 1.91
N ALA A 329 -4.44 -15.58 2.17
CA ALA A 329 -5.42 -14.57 2.57
C ALA A 329 -5.05 -13.94 3.93
N PHE A 330 -4.62 -14.76 4.89
CA PHE A 330 -4.08 -14.30 6.18
C PHE A 330 -2.87 -13.39 5.98
N VAL A 331 -1.88 -13.85 5.22
CA VAL A 331 -0.68 -13.10 4.89
C VAL A 331 -1.05 -11.82 4.16
N GLY A 332 -2.00 -11.83 3.23
CA GLY A 332 -2.45 -10.65 2.50
C GLY A 332 -3.08 -9.59 3.40
N VAL A 333 -3.89 -9.97 4.39
CA VAL A 333 -4.55 -9.00 5.29
C VAL A 333 -3.63 -8.55 6.42
N SER A 334 -2.86 -9.46 6.99
CA SER A 334 -1.86 -9.11 8.00
C SER A 334 -0.72 -8.30 7.37
N ALA A 335 -0.28 -8.64 6.15
CA ALA A 335 0.64 -7.81 5.38
C ALA A 335 -0.03 -6.48 5.06
N GLY A 336 -1.25 -6.44 4.50
CA GLY A 336 -1.98 -5.20 4.19
C GLY A 336 -2.17 -4.28 5.41
N GLY A 337 -2.48 -4.83 6.58
CA GLY A 337 -2.57 -4.08 7.84
C GLY A 337 -1.22 -3.60 8.35
N THR A 338 -0.18 -4.43 8.26
CA THR A 338 1.19 -4.07 8.64
C THR A 338 1.78 -3.01 7.71
N ILE A 339 1.56 -3.18 6.41
CA ILE A 339 1.88 -2.25 5.35
C ILE A 339 1.14 -0.92 5.50
N ALA A 340 -0.16 -0.97 5.86
CA ALA A 340 -0.94 0.23 6.16
C ALA A 340 -0.39 0.96 7.40
N VAL A 341 0.21 0.25 8.36
CA VAL A 341 0.97 0.87 9.45
C VAL A 341 2.20 1.58 8.92
N PHE A 342 3.00 0.93 8.06
CA PHE A 342 4.22 1.50 7.46
C PHE A 342 3.95 2.56 6.35
N GLY A 343 2.80 3.24 6.39
CA GLY A 343 2.26 4.04 5.29
C GLY A 343 3.18 5.12 4.71
N ARG A 344 2.98 5.34 3.40
CA ARG A 344 3.62 6.22 2.39
C ARG A 344 4.84 5.69 1.62
N SER A 345 5.75 4.91 2.20
CA SER A 345 7.00 4.54 1.50
C SER A 345 7.04 3.12 0.91
N LEU A 346 6.12 2.21 1.26
CA LEU A 346 6.21 0.80 0.83
C LEU A 346 4.99 0.25 0.08
N VAL A 347 3.81 0.89 0.13
CA VAL A 347 2.63 0.42 -0.63
C VAL A 347 1.76 1.55 -1.15
N HIS A 348 1.19 1.29 -2.32
CA HIS A 348 0.25 2.16 -3.01
C HIS A 348 -0.87 2.67 -2.09
N PRO A 349 -1.09 3.99 -2.00
CA PRO A 349 -2.06 4.64 -1.10
C PRO A 349 -3.54 4.24 -1.25
N ASP A 350 -3.91 3.42 -2.23
CA ASP A 350 -5.29 3.33 -2.74
C ASP A 350 -5.99 1.96 -2.55
N LEU A 351 -5.56 1.12 -1.58
CA LEU A 351 -6.19 -0.19 -1.38
C LEU A 351 -7.43 -0.15 -0.48
N ASP A 352 -8.61 -0.40 -1.07
CA ASP A 352 -9.91 -0.56 -0.39
C ASP A 352 -10.03 -1.91 0.35
N LEU A 353 -9.22 -2.11 1.40
CA LEU A 353 -9.01 -3.44 1.99
C LEU A 353 -10.25 -4.04 2.69
N GLY A 354 -11.08 -3.22 3.33
CA GLY A 354 -12.00 -3.72 4.38
C GLY A 354 -13.11 -4.66 3.87
N ILE A 355 -13.91 -4.20 2.91
CA ILE A 355 -15.04 -4.97 2.36
C ILE A 355 -14.53 -6.14 1.51
N ILE A 356 -13.48 -5.90 0.71
CA ILE A 356 -12.86 -6.91 -0.16
C ILE A 356 -12.41 -8.11 0.66
N VAL A 357 -11.78 -7.88 1.82
CA VAL A 357 -11.31 -8.96 2.70
C VAL A 357 -12.45 -9.82 3.22
N VAL A 358 -13.55 -9.20 3.68
CA VAL A 358 -14.69 -9.98 4.19
C VAL A 358 -15.33 -10.79 3.09
N VAL A 359 -15.53 -10.20 1.90
CA VAL A 359 -16.10 -10.90 0.75
C VAL A 359 -15.20 -12.04 0.30
N LEU A 360 -13.89 -11.83 0.23
CA LEU A 360 -12.91 -12.83 -0.20
C LEU A 360 -12.88 -14.03 0.75
N LEU A 361 -12.76 -13.79 2.06
CA LEU A 361 -12.80 -14.85 3.07
C LEU A 361 -14.15 -15.57 3.07
N THR A 362 -15.22 -14.83 2.84
CA THR A 362 -16.57 -15.40 2.79
C THR A 362 -16.74 -16.36 1.62
N ALA A 363 -16.36 -15.90 0.42
CA ALA A 363 -16.40 -16.68 -0.82
C ALA A 363 -15.46 -17.89 -0.75
N GLN A 364 -14.30 -17.74 -0.12
CA GLN A 364 -13.37 -18.83 0.10
C GLN A 364 -13.96 -19.90 1.02
N THR A 365 -14.49 -19.53 2.19
CA THR A 365 -15.11 -20.53 3.08
C THR A 365 -16.31 -21.19 2.41
N ALA A 366 -17.16 -20.42 1.71
CA ALA A 366 -18.30 -20.97 0.98
C ALA A 366 -17.87 -21.98 -0.10
N SER A 367 -16.88 -21.64 -0.93
CA SER A 367 -16.37 -22.53 -1.96
C SER A 367 -15.73 -23.80 -1.40
N THR A 368 -14.99 -23.70 -0.29
CA THR A 368 -14.42 -24.90 0.38
C THR A 368 -15.49 -25.85 0.91
N LEU A 369 -16.60 -25.33 1.45
CA LEU A 369 -17.71 -26.13 1.95
C LEU A 369 -18.46 -26.84 0.82
N VAL A 370 -18.71 -26.15 -0.30
CA VAL A 370 -19.33 -26.76 -1.49
C VAL A 370 -18.42 -27.83 -2.08
N TRP A 371 -17.12 -27.54 -2.22
CA TRP A 371 -16.15 -28.49 -2.77
C TRP A 371 -16.02 -29.74 -1.89
N SER A 372 -16.03 -29.56 -0.56
CA SER A 372 -16.03 -30.69 0.38
C SER A 372 -17.28 -31.55 0.23
N GLY A 373 -18.45 -30.94 0.03
CA GLY A 373 -19.70 -31.66 -0.25
C GLY A 373 -19.70 -32.41 -1.59
N TRP A 374 -19.06 -31.84 -2.62
CA TRP A 374 -18.93 -32.52 -3.93
C TRP A 374 -18.00 -33.73 -3.85
N LYS A 375 -16.90 -33.65 -3.09
CA LYS A 375 -16.01 -34.82 -2.90
C LYS A 375 -16.70 -36.01 -2.24
N GLY A 376 -17.71 -35.75 -1.40
CA GLY A 376 -18.58 -36.80 -0.90
C GLY A 376 -19.38 -37.40 -2.05
N LYS A 377 -19.03 -38.61 -2.48
CA LYS A 377 -19.65 -39.35 -3.61
C LYS A 377 -21.15 -39.70 -3.42
N ARG A 378 -21.86 -39.04 -2.50
CA ARG A 378 -23.27 -39.26 -2.17
C ARG A 378 -24.07 -37.98 -2.46
N ARG A 379 -25.26 -38.12 -3.06
CA ARG A 379 -26.15 -36.99 -3.41
C ARG A 379 -26.44 -36.05 -2.23
N TRP A 380 -26.54 -36.59 -1.02
CA TRP A 380 -26.83 -35.83 0.21
C TRP A 380 -25.64 -34.99 0.71
N SER A 381 -24.41 -35.38 0.38
CA SER A 381 -23.19 -34.67 0.79
C SER A 381 -23.06 -33.31 0.09
N LEU A 382 -23.44 -33.22 -1.19
CA LEU A 382 -23.46 -31.96 -1.94
C LEU A 382 -24.48 -30.98 -1.34
N TRP A 383 -25.69 -31.46 -1.00
CA TRP A 383 -26.70 -30.63 -0.33
C TRP A 383 -26.25 -30.13 1.04
N GLY A 384 -25.52 -30.95 1.81
CA GLY A 384 -24.88 -30.53 3.05
C GLY A 384 -23.84 -29.42 2.84
N GLY A 385 -22.99 -29.55 1.81
CA GLY A 385 -22.01 -28.53 1.43
C GLY A 385 -22.64 -27.19 1.03
N ILE A 386 -23.71 -27.22 0.21
CA ILE A 386 -24.46 -26.03 -0.21
C ILE A 386 -25.13 -25.35 1.00
N LYS A 387 -25.79 -26.12 1.88
CA LYS A 387 -26.40 -25.58 3.11
C LYS A 387 -25.36 -24.96 4.04
N GLY A 388 -24.20 -25.60 4.18
CA GLY A 388 -23.07 -25.07 4.95
C GLY A 388 -22.55 -23.75 4.37
N ALA A 389 -22.40 -23.67 3.05
CA ALA A 389 -21.95 -22.46 2.37
C ALA A 389 -22.95 -21.30 2.52
N LEU A 390 -24.24 -21.55 2.32
CA LEU A 390 -25.30 -20.55 2.53
C LEU A 390 -25.32 -20.04 3.97
N THR A 391 -25.12 -20.93 4.93
CA THR A 391 -24.98 -20.56 6.34
C THR A 391 -23.76 -19.65 6.54
N ALA A 392 -22.59 -20.06 6.04
CA ALA A 392 -21.36 -19.29 6.20
C ALA A 392 -21.44 -17.89 5.57
N VAL A 393 -22.21 -17.71 4.49
CA VAL A 393 -22.49 -16.40 3.91
C VAL A 393 -23.47 -15.62 4.77
N SER A 394 -24.61 -16.22 5.13
CA SER A 394 -25.71 -15.56 5.86
C SER A 394 -25.25 -14.99 7.20
N LEU A 395 -24.41 -15.73 7.92
CA LEU A 395 -23.87 -15.33 9.22
C LEU A 395 -22.90 -14.15 9.17
N ARG A 396 -22.43 -13.77 7.97
CA ARG A 396 -21.46 -12.68 7.76
C ARG A 396 -22.12 -11.39 7.25
N ILE A 397 -23.36 -11.44 6.79
CA ILE A 397 -24.09 -10.25 6.31
C ILE A 397 -24.12 -9.14 7.37
N PRO A 398 -24.40 -9.40 8.66
CA PRO A 398 -24.44 -8.33 9.66
C PRO A 398 -23.07 -7.67 9.91
N ALA A 399 -21.97 -8.41 9.74
CA ALA A 399 -20.64 -7.83 9.78
C ALA A 399 -20.37 -6.92 8.58
N LEU A 400 -20.81 -7.31 7.37
CA LEU A 400 -20.71 -6.46 6.18
C LEU A 400 -21.50 -5.15 6.37
N VAL A 401 -22.72 -5.23 6.92
CA VAL A 401 -23.53 -4.05 7.22
C VAL A 401 -22.86 -3.17 8.27
N ALA A 402 -22.28 -3.76 9.32
CA ALA A 402 -21.51 -3.02 10.32
C ALA A 402 -20.29 -2.30 9.73
N ILE A 403 -19.56 -2.92 8.79
CA ILE A 403 -18.44 -2.28 8.09
C ILE A 403 -18.95 -1.11 7.23
N ALA A 404 -20.07 -1.29 6.53
CA ALA A 404 -20.68 -0.23 5.74
C ALA A 404 -21.03 1.01 6.59
N THR A 405 -21.44 0.83 7.86
CA THR A 405 -21.70 1.97 8.75
C THR A 405 -20.46 2.85 8.99
N VAL A 406 -19.27 2.24 9.10
CA VAL A 406 -18.01 2.97 9.29
C VAL A 406 -17.60 3.66 8.00
N VAL A 407 -17.73 2.99 6.85
CA VAL A 407 -17.44 3.58 5.53
C VAL A 407 -18.33 4.79 5.26
N LEU A 408 -19.63 4.69 5.58
CA LEU A 408 -20.56 5.82 5.45
C LEU A 408 -20.23 6.98 6.38
N ALA A 409 -19.74 6.69 7.58
CA ALA A 409 -19.36 7.72 8.54
C ALA A 409 -18.09 8.48 8.14
N VAL A 410 -17.13 7.79 7.54
CA VAL A 410 -15.85 8.36 7.09
C VAL A 410 -15.96 8.98 5.69
N GLY A 411 -16.84 8.45 4.83
CA GLY A 411 -16.97 8.85 3.43
C GLY A 411 -15.91 8.24 2.51
N SER A 412 -15.13 7.26 3.00
CA SER A 412 -14.06 6.59 2.28
C SER A 412 -13.92 5.15 2.75
N ALA A 413 -13.61 4.23 1.82
CA ALA A 413 -13.32 2.82 2.12
C ALA A 413 -11.84 2.56 2.40
N ARG A 414 -10.97 3.58 2.25
CA ARG A 414 -9.54 3.47 2.50
C ARG A 414 -9.26 3.30 3.99
N VAL A 415 -8.46 2.29 4.33
CA VAL A 415 -8.12 1.96 5.72
C VAL A 415 -7.38 3.12 6.40
N THR A 416 -6.52 3.82 5.66
CA THR A 416 -5.78 4.99 6.15
C THR A 416 -6.72 6.13 6.55
N ASP A 417 -7.74 6.42 5.76
CA ASP A 417 -8.74 7.45 6.07
C ASP A 417 -9.59 7.05 7.28
N ILE A 418 -9.99 5.78 7.37
CA ILE A 418 -10.80 5.26 8.48
C ILE A 418 -10.02 5.29 9.80
N VAL A 419 -8.73 4.93 9.80
CA VAL A 419 -7.86 5.05 10.98
C VAL A 419 -7.55 6.52 11.27
N GLY A 420 -7.42 7.35 10.23
CA GLY A 420 -7.24 8.80 10.34
C GLY A 420 -8.39 9.50 11.04
N ALA A 421 -9.63 9.05 10.82
CA ALA A 421 -10.85 9.57 11.43
C ALA A 421 -11.07 9.14 12.89
N GLN A 422 -10.25 8.24 13.42
CA GLN A 422 -10.30 7.77 14.81
C GLN A 422 -9.21 8.44 15.67
N GLY A 423 -9.49 8.63 16.95
CA GLY A 423 -8.47 9.08 17.91
C GLY A 423 -7.57 7.95 18.41
N ALA A 424 -6.47 8.31 19.07
CA ALA A 424 -5.51 7.34 19.60
C ALA A 424 -5.99 6.68 20.90
N LEU A 425 -6.81 7.40 21.68
CA LEU A 425 -7.27 6.96 23.00
C LEU A 425 -8.57 6.14 22.90
N PRO A 426 -8.83 5.21 23.83
CA PRO A 426 -9.98 4.30 23.74
C PRO A 426 -11.34 4.98 23.61
N TRP A 427 -11.55 6.12 24.26
CA TRP A 427 -12.81 6.87 24.20
C TRP A 427 -13.06 7.53 22.83
N ASP A 428 -12.02 7.72 22.02
CA ASP A 428 -12.12 8.31 20.67
C ASP A 428 -12.19 7.25 19.56
N TRP A 429 -12.21 5.97 19.92
CA TRP A 429 -12.38 4.88 18.98
C TRP A 429 -13.82 4.82 18.46
N PHE A 430 -14.02 4.41 17.22
CA PHE A 430 -15.38 4.30 16.66
C PHE A 430 -16.27 3.40 17.51
N ALA A 431 -15.73 2.31 18.11
CA ALA A 431 -16.50 1.44 19.01
C ALA A 431 -17.21 2.18 20.16
N PHE A 432 -16.64 3.27 20.67
CA PHE A 432 -17.17 4.00 21.83
C PHE A 432 -17.69 5.38 21.48
N ARG A 433 -17.37 5.90 20.30
CA ARG A 433 -17.75 7.24 19.85
C ARG A 433 -19.27 7.46 19.80
N SER A 434 -20.04 6.43 19.45
CA SER A 434 -21.50 6.50 19.51
C SER A 434 -22.13 5.16 19.88
N PRO A 435 -23.36 5.16 20.44
CA PRO A 435 -24.11 3.94 20.72
C PRO A 435 -24.36 3.11 19.45
N VAL A 436 -24.48 3.78 18.29
CA VAL A 436 -24.72 3.13 17.00
C VAL A 436 -23.46 2.40 16.52
N PHE A 437 -22.29 3.03 16.63
CA PHE A 437 -21.03 2.38 16.28
C PHE A 437 -20.66 1.27 17.29
N LEU A 438 -21.03 1.41 18.56
CA LEU A 438 -20.94 0.33 19.53
C LEU A 438 -21.80 -0.87 19.12
N ALA A 439 -23.04 -0.62 18.67
CA ALA A 439 -23.91 -1.68 18.16
C ALA A 439 -23.33 -2.34 16.89
N ALA A 440 -22.78 -1.55 15.97
CA ALA A 440 -22.07 -2.05 14.78
C ALA A 440 -20.87 -2.93 15.17
N PHE A 441 -20.06 -2.50 16.15
CA PHE A 441 -18.96 -3.30 16.67
C PHE A 441 -19.45 -4.62 17.25
N VAL A 442 -20.52 -4.59 18.07
CA VAL A 442 -21.15 -5.81 18.61
C VAL A 442 -21.63 -6.75 17.51
N LEU A 443 -22.16 -6.24 16.39
CA LEU A 443 -22.56 -7.08 15.24
C LEU A 443 -21.37 -7.79 14.59
N VAL A 444 -20.22 -7.12 14.45
CA VAL A 444 -18.98 -7.75 13.96
C VAL A 444 -18.53 -8.85 14.93
N ILE A 445 -18.54 -8.58 16.23
CA ILE A 445 -18.20 -9.58 17.25
C ILE A 445 -19.19 -10.75 17.21
N ALA A 446 -20.48 -10.47 17.09
CA ALA A 446 -21.52 -11.49 17.00
C ALA A 446 -21.30 -12.40 15.78
N ALA A 447 -20.90 -11.85 14.63
CA ALA A 447 -20.62 -12.64 13.42
C ALA A 447 -19.41 -13.58 13.58
N LEU A 448 -18.51 -13.30 14.52
CA LEU A 448 -17.34 -14.13 14.82
C LEU A 448 -17.61 -15.28 15.79
N ILE A 449 -18.76 -15.29 16.47
CA ILE A 449 -19.12 -16.32 17.47
C ILE A 449 -19.56 -17.65 16.83
N PRO A 450 -20.39 -17.70 15.76
CA PRO A 450 -21.02 -18.92 15.24
C PRO A 450 -20.10 -20.01 14.68
N SER A 451 -18.78 -19.90 14.70
CA SER A 451 -17.89 -20.95 14.18
C SER A 451 -17.90 -22.26 15.01
N ARG A 452 -18.90 -22.47 15.87
CA ARG A 452 -19.12 -23.64 16.74
C ARG A 452 -20.56 -24.17 16.71
N VAL A 453 -21.27 -24.06 15.59
CA VAL A 453 -22.60 -24.66 15.48
C VAL A 453 -22.52 -26.19 15.69
N ARG A 454 -23.35 -26.73 16.59
CA ARG A 454 -23.45 -28.17 16.88
C ARG A 454 -24.26 -28.85 15.77
N SER A 455 -23.70 -29.89 15.14
CA SER A 455 -24.46 -30.73 14.20
C SER A 455 -25.52 -31.53 14.94
N THR A 456 -26.69 -31.68 14.33
CA THR A 456 -27.89 -32.22 14.99
C THR A 456 -28.12 -33.71 14.70
N GLY A 457 -27.65 -34.25 13.57
CA GLY A 457 -27.78 -35.68 13.22
C GLY A 457 -26.48 -36.49 13.23
N PRO A 458 -26.52 -37.84 13.33
CA PRO A 458 -25.37 -38.72 13.17
C PRO A 458 -24.80 -38.72 11.73
N LEU A 459 -25.64 -38.45 10.73
CA LEU A 459 -25.24 -38.19 9.34
C LEU A 459 -24.58 -36.81 9.20
N GLU A 460 -25.20 -35.76 9.73
CA GLU A 460 -24.60 -34.41 9.73
C GLU A 460 -23.32 -34.33 10.55
N ALA A 461 -23.19 -35.15 11.61
CA ALA A 461 -21.98 -35.29 12.39
C ALA A 461 -20.90 -36.05 11.62
N ALA A 462 -21.20 -37.13 10.89
CA ALA A 462 -20.23 -37.80 10.03
C ALA A 462 -19.88 -36.97 8.77
N GLU A 463 -20.79 -36.14 8.29
CA GLU A 463 -20.62 -35.23 7.16
C GLU A 463 -19.89 -33.95 7.55
N LEU A 464 -20.08 -33.43 8.78
CA LEU A 464 -19.27 -32.36 9.40
C LEU A 464 -18.04 -32.89 10.17
N GLU A 465 -17.87 -34.19 10.38
CA GLU A 465 -16.61 -34.78 10.87
C GLU A 465 -15.75 -35.26 9.69
N GLY A 466 -16.36 -35.62 8.56
CA GLY A 466 -15.70 -35.86 7.27
C GLY A 466 -15.40 -34.57 6.48
N ALA A 467 -16.20 -33.50 6.67
CA ALA A 467 -15.97 -32.16 6.10
C ALA A 467 -15.63 -31.07 7.13
N GLY A 468 -15.63 -31.37 8.43
CA GLY A 468 -15.29 -30.40 9.48
C GLY A 468 -14.12 -30.86 10.34
N PRO A 469 -13.96 -30.30 11.56
CA PRO A 469 -12.69 -29.88 12.15
C PRO A 469 -11.77 -31.00 12.67
N SER A 470 -11.90 -32.22 12.15
CA SER A 470 -11.10 -33.41 12.48
C SER A 470 -9.76 -33.45 11.73
N SER A 471 -9.62 -32.72 10.61
CA SER A 471 -8.35 -32.55 9.90
C SER A 471 -7.65 -31.24 10.32
N ALA A 472 -6.38 -31.34 10.73
CA ALA A 472 -5.52 -30.19 11.08
C ALA A 472 -5.64 -28.93 10.17
N PRO A 473 -5.81 -29.03 8.83
CA PRO A 473 -5.96 -27.85 7.97
C PRO A 473 -7.29 -27.09 8.09
N SER A 474 -8.42 -27.78 8.34
CA SER A 474 -9.73 -27.12 8.48
C SER A 474 -9.82 -26.28 9.76
N HIS A 475 -9.16 -26.73 10.82
CA HIS A 475 -9.04 -25.98 12.05
C HIS A 475 -8.20 -24.70 11.85
N ALA A 476 -7.08 -24.80 11.12
CA ALA A 476 -6.21 -23.66 10.83
C ALA A 476 -6.92 -22.55 10.01
N LEU A 477 -7.77 -22.92 9.05
CA LEU A 477 -8.57 -21.97 8.27
C LEU A 477 -9.55 -21.16 9.16
N ALA A 478 -10.21 -21.82 10.11
CA ALA A 478 -11.11 -21.12 11.04
C ALA A 478 -10.36 -20.14 11.97
N TRP A 479 -9.11 -20.45 12.32
CA TRP A 479 -8.24 -19.54 13.08
C TRP A 479 -7.80 -18.36 12.23
N VAL A 480 -7.35 -18.61 11.01
CA VAL A 480 -7.00 -17.55 10.04
C VAL A 480 -8.15 -16.56 9.90
N GLU A 481 -9.37 -17.07 9.70
CA GLU A 481 -10.54 -16.21 9.53
C GLU A 481 -10.82 -15.38 10.80
N LEU A 482 -10.81 -16.01 11.97
CA LEU A 482 -11.01 -15.33 13.25
C LEU A 482 -9.97 -14.22 13.47
N LEU A 483 -8.70 -14.51 13.20
CA LEU A 483 -7.61 -13.55 13.34
C LEU A 483 -7.76 -12.39 12.37
N THR A 484 -8.03 -12.69 11.10
CA THR A 484 -8.14 -11.70 10.04
C THR A 484 -9.31 -10.73 10.29
N MET A 485 -10.46 -11.27 10.68
CA MET A 485 -11.63 -10.44 11.02
C MET A 485 -11.42 -9.64 12.31
N SER A 486 -10.65 -10.16 13.27
CA SER A 486 -10.31 -9.43 14.48
C SER A 486 -9.34 -8.28 14.19
N GLN A 487 -8.39 -8.46 13.27
CA GLN A 487 -7.53 -7.38 12.77
C GLN A 487 -8.34 -6.31 12.04
N LEU A 488 -9.27 -6.73 11.16
CA LEU A 488 -10.16 -5.80 10.48
C LEU A 488 -11.03 -5.02 11.47
N ALA A 489 -11.60 -5.69 12.47
CA ALA A 489 -12.36 -5.04 13.53
C ALA A 489 -11.48 -4.04 14.33
N ALA A 490 -10.21 -4.35 14.57
CA ALA A 490 -9.29 -3.44 15.25
C ALA A 490 -8.98 -2.19 14.40
N LEU A 491 -8.81 -2.35 13.08
CA LEU A 491 -8.62 -1.23 12.14
C LEU A 491 -9.85 -0.33 12.07
N LEU A 492 -11.04 -0.94 11.94
CA LEU A 492 -12.28 -0.20 11.73
C LEU A 492 -12.88 0.40 13.00
N PHE A 493 -12.72 -0.24 14.16
CA PHE A 493 -13.44 0.15 15.38
C PHE A 493 -12.56 0.49 16.57
N ALA A 494 -11.28 0.11 16.59
CA ALA A 494 -10.40 0.24 17.77
C ALA A 494 -9.19 1.17 17.53
N GLY A 495 -9.30 2.13 16.61
CA GLY A 495 -8.25 3.11 16.32
C GLY A 495 -7.02 2.53 15.62
N GLY A 496 -7.11 1.32 15.04
CA GLY A 496 -6.07 0.69 14.24
C GLY A 496 -4.67 0.77 14.85
N PHE A 497 -3.73 1.31 14.08
CA PHE A 497 -2.31 1.43 14.42
C PHE A 497 -1.93 2.76 15.11
N ARG A 498 -2.90 3.59 15.53
CA ARG A 498 -2.59 4.84 16.23
C ARG A 498 -2.00 4.56 17.60
N VAL A 499 -0.92 5.28 17.90
CA VAL A 499 -0.23 5.24 19.19
C VAL A 499 -0.73 6.43 20.04
N PRO A 500 -1.15 6.20 21.30
CA PRO A 500 -1.45 7.31 22.22
C PRO A 500 -0.24 8.23 22.37
N PHE A 501 -0.47 9.56 22.30
CA PHE A 501 0.53 10.61 22.57
C PHE A 501 1.71 10.71 21.57
N LEU A 502 1.71 9.94 20.48
CA LEU A 502 2.73 9.97 19.44
C LEU A 502 2.06 10.09 18.07
N ASP A 503 2.37 11.16 17.34
CA ASP A 503 2.10 11.18 15.91
C ASP A 503 3.05 10.20 15.23
N VAL A 504 2.49 9.19 14.57
CA VAL A 504 3.22 8.10 13.89
C VAL A 504 4.16 8.64 12.80
N ALA A 505 3.98 9.90 12.40
CA ALA A 505 4.84 10.60 11.46
C ALA A 505 6.14 11.08 12.15
N MET A 506 7.19 10.25 12.17
CA MET A 506 8.58 10.61 11.75
C MET A 506 9.66 9.56 12.06
N SER A 507 9.36 8.39 12.66
CA SER A 507 10.41 7.41 13.04
C SER A 507 9.99 5.95 12.86
N TRP A 508 10.90 5.08 12.41
CA TRP A 508 10.70 3.63 12.27
C TRP A 508 10.20 2.95 13.56
N LYS A 509 10.60 3.49 14.72
CA LYS A 509 10.14 3.04 16.04
C LYS A 509 8.64 3.27 16.23
N GLY A 510 8.12 4.39 15.71
CA GLY A 510 6.69 4.71 15.73
C GLY A 510 5.87 3.73 14.91
N TYR A 511 6.36 3.37 13.71
CA TYR A 511 5.71 2.36 12.87
C TYR A 511 5.74 0.96 13.50
N ALA A 512 6.88 0.53 14.04
CA ALA A 512 7.01 -0.76 14.73
C ALA A 512 6.05 -0.83 15.94
N LEU A 513 5.96 0.25 16.72
CA LEU A 513 5.07 0.34 17.87
C LEU A 513 3.59 0.34 17.45
N GLY A 514 3.23 1.06 16.37
CA GLY A 514 1.88 1.04 15.80
C GLY A 514 1.45 -0.35 15.34
N ALA A 515 2.36 -1.09 14.70
CA ALA A 515 2.11 -2.45 14.23
C ALA A 515 1.91 -3.41 15.40
N LEU A 516 2.76 -3.30 16.44
CA LEU A 516 2.64 -4.07 17.66
C LEU A 516 1.33 -3.77 18.42
N LEU A 517 0.89 -2.51 18.45
CA LEU A 517 -0.37 -2.13 19.09
C LEU A 517 -1.59 -2.62 18.32
N LEU A 518 -1.59 -2.50 16.99
CA LEU A 518 -2.62 -3.11 16.15
C LEU A 518 -2.70 -4.62 16.43
N GLN A 519 -1.54 -5.26 16.53
CA GLN A 519 -1.41 -6.67 16.82
C GLN A 519 -1.98 -7.05 18.21
N LEU A 520 -1.68 -6.25 19.22
CA LEU A 520 -2.19 -6.45 20.58
C LEU A 520 -3.71 -6.26 20.65
N LYS A 521 -4.25 -5.24 19.96
CA LYS A 521 -5.69 -4.98 19.86
C LYS A 521 -6.42 -6.14 19.18
N ALA A 522 -5.87 -6.67 18.08
CA ALA A 522 -6.43 -7.83 17.39
C ALA A 522 -6.47 -9.07 18.32
N TRP A 523 -5.39 -9.35 19.07
CA TRP A 523 -5.39 -10.41 20.09
C TRP A 523 -6.39 -10.17 21.22
N GLY A 524 -6.60 -8.93 21.62
CA GLY A 524 -7.64 -8.55 22.58
C GLY A 524 -9.05 -8.90 22.09
N ILE A 525 -9.35 -8.61 20.81
CA ILE A 525 -10.64 -8.98 20.19
C ILE A 525 -10.77 -10.50 20.07
N VAL A 526 -9.71 -11.21 19.69
CA VAL A 526 -9.70 -12.68 19.66
C VAL A 526 -10.00 -13.24 21.05
N ALA A 527 -9.32 -12.74 22.09
CA ALA A 527 -9.55 -13.15 23.47
C ALA A 527 -10.99 -12.88 23.92
N MET A 528 -11.56 -11.74 23.54
CA MET A 528 -12.96 -11.41 23.78
C MET A 528 -13.91 -12.41 23.10
N VAL A 529 -13.72 -12.69 21.81
CA VAL A 529 -14.53 -13.67 21.07
C VAL A 529 -14.41 -15.07 21.68
N LEU A 530 -13.20 -15.50 22.05
CA LEU A 530 -12.98 -16.79 22.72
C LEU A 530 -13.66 -16.85 24.08
N GLY A 531 -13.59 -15.76 24.86
CA GLY A 531 -14.32 -15.61 26.12
C GLY A 531 -15.82 -15.77 25.92
N LEU A 532 -16.41 -15.05 24.95
CA LEU A 532 -17.84 -15.18 24.61
C LEU A 532 -18.19 -16.60 24.16
N ARG A 533 -17.35 -17.26 23.36
CA ARG A 533 -17.53 -18.66 22.94
C ARG A 533 -17.46 -19.66 24.09
N TRP A 534 -16.88 -19.31 25.22
CA TRP A 534 -16.86 -20.14 26.42
C TRP A 534 -18.09 -19.92 27.30
N VAL A 535 -18.64 -18.70 27.28
CA VAL A 535 -19.81 -18.31 28.08
C VAL A 535 -21.12 -18.72 27.40
N LEU A 536 -21.19 -18.64 26.06
CA LEU A 536 -22.42 -18.89 25.32
C LEU A 536 -22.69 -20.39 25.12
N PRO A 537 -23.96 -20.83 25.23
CA PRO A 537 -24.33 -22.21 24.96
C PRO A 537 -24.14 -22.56 23.48
N LEU A 538 -23.79 -23.81 23.22
CA LEU A 538 -23.69 -24.34 21.85
C LEU A 538 -25.08 -24.34 21.20
N LEU A 539 -25.29 -23.47 20.22
CA LEU A 539 -26.53 -23.40 19.45
C LEU A 539 -26.52 -24.44 18.31
N THR A 540 -27.69 -25.01 18.03
CA THR A 540 -27.92 -25.79 16.81
C THR A 540 -28.05 -24.86 15.60
N LEU A 541 -27.78 -25.38 14.40
CA LEU A 541 -27.74 -24.59 13.18
C LEU A 541 -29.05 -23.82 12.93
N GLU A 542 -30.16 -24.52 13.06
CA GLU A 542 -31.50 -23.98 12.85
C GLU A 542 -31.84 -22.86 13.84
N ARG A 543 -31.47 -23.05 15.12
CA ARG A 543 -31.68 -22.03 16.16
C ARG A 543 -30.80 -20.81 15.94
N ALA A 544 -29.54 -21.02 15.54
CA ALA A 544 -28.66 -19.93 15.18
C ALA A 544 -29.28 -19.14 14.02
N LEU A 545 -29.51 -19.77 12.87
CA LEU A 545 -30.08 -19.10 11.69
C LEU A 545 -31.43 -18.43 11.99
N GLY A 546 -32.29 -19.04 12.82
CA GLY A 546 -33.53 -18.42 13.27
C GLY A 546 -33.31 -17.11 14.04
N ILE A 547 -32.33 -17.06 14.95
CA ILE A 547 -31.96 -15.82 15.66
C ILE A 547 -31.37 -14.79 14.68
N TRP A 548 -30.53 -15.24 13.74
CA TRP A 548 -29.89 -14.36 12.76
C TRP A 548 -30.90 -13.67 11.86
N TRP A 549 -31.83 -14.40 11.27
CA TRP A 549 -32.85 -13.85 10.37
C TRP A 549 -33.92 -13.06 11.12
N ARG A 550 -34.34 -13.50 12.31
CA ARG A 550 -35.43 -12.85 13.04
C ARG A 550 -34.99 -11.57 13.76
N TRP A 551 -33.76 -11.54 14.28
CA TRP A 551 -33.31 -10.46 15.17
C TRP A 551 -32.07 -9.74 14.65
N ILE A 552 -31.00 -10.47 14.31
CA ILE A 552 -29.71 -9.83 14.05
C ILE A 552 -29.68 -9.10 12.70
N LEU A 553 -30.27 -9.68 11.65
CA LEU A 553 -30.33 -9.06 10.33
C LEU A 553 -31.19 -7.78 10.34
N PRO A 554 -32.43 -7.76 10.87
CA PRO A 554 -33.19 -6.51 11.04
C PRO A 554 -32.46 -5.50 11.91
N ALA A 555 -31.83 -5.94 13.01
CA ALA A 555 -31.05 -5.06 13.86
C ALA A 555 -29.86 -4.43 13.11
N SER A 556 -29.17 -5.17 12.24
CA SER A 556 -28.07 -4.61 11.44
C SER A 556 -28.54 -3.54 10.47
N LEU A 557 -29.71 -3.71 9.84
CA LEU A 557 -30.29 -2.72 8.96
C LEU A 557 -30.73 -1.48 9.74
N LEU A 558 -31.31 -1.68 10.93
CA LEU A 558 -31.64 -0.57 11.82
C LEU A 558 -30.39 0.21 12.23
N VAL A 559 -29.31 -0.48 12.61
CA VAL A 559 -28.02 0.16 12.94
C VAL A 559 -27.48 0.95 11.75
N LEU A 560 -27.61 0.45 10.52
CA LEU A 560 -27.23 1.19 9.31
C LEU A 560 -28.03 2.48 9.15
N VAL A 561 -29.36 2.43 9.27
CA VAL A 561 -30.22 3.62 9.17
C VAL A 561 -29.92 4.61 10.30
N LEU A 562 -29.75 4.13 11.53
CA LEU A 562 -29.37 4.95 12.68
C LEU A 562 -27.99 5.59 12.50
N SER A 563 -27.06 4.90 11.82
CA SER A 563 -25.72 5.44 11.56
C SER A 563 -25.79 6.61 10.58
N LEU A 564 -26.66 6.52 9.57
CA LEU A 564 -26.93 7.64 8.66
C LEU A 564 -27.52 8.83 9.41
N GLY A 565 -28.50 8.59 10.28
CA GLY A 565 -29.08 9.62 11.15
C GLY A 565 -28.02 10.27 12.05
N TRP A 566 -27.11 9.48 12.61
CA TRP A 566 -26.00 9.99 13.43
C TRP A 566 -25.04 10.89 12.62
N VAL A 567 -24.67 10.46 11.42
CA VAL A 567 -23.76 11.22 10.54
C VAL A 567 -24.38 12.54 10.07
N ILE A 568 -25.69 12.58 9.85
CA ILE A 568 -26.41 13.83 9.56
C ILE A 568 -26.48 14.70 10.81
N GLY A 569 -26.79 14.10 11.97
CA GLY A 569 -26.89 14.78 13.27
C GLY A 569 -25.57 15.42 13.72
N SER A 570 -24.43 14.77 13.47
CA SER A 570 -23.11 15.29 13.85
C SER A 570 -22.68 16.54 13.07
N ARG A 571 -23.40 16.91 12.00
CA ARG A 571 -23.21 18.20 11.29
C ARG A 571 -23.71 19.39 12.10
N PHE A 572 -24.60 19.18 13.07
CA PHE A 572 -25.10 20.26 13.92
C PHE A 572 -24.11 20.57 15.07
N PRO A 573 -23.82 21.86 15.33
CA PRO A 573 -22.77 22.27 16.28
C PRO A 573 -23.05 21.84 17.73
N LEU A 574 -24.31 21.74 18.14
CA LEU A 574 -24.69 21.24 19.47
C LEU A 574 -24.25 19.78 19.65
N PHE A 575 -24.50 18.93 18.65
CA PHE A 575 -24.20 17.50 18.71
C PHE A 575 -22.69 17.24 18.71
N ARG A 576 -21.92 18.04 17.95
CA ARG A 576 -20.46 17.94 17.87
C ARG A 576 -19.77 18.15 19.22
N ASN A 577 -20.29 19.05 20.06
CA ASN A 577 -19.71 19.32 21.38
C ASN A 577 -20.06 18.23 22.42
N VAL A 578 -21.15 17.48 22.21
CA VAL A 578 -21.59 16.41 23.12
C VAL A 578 -21.04 15.05 22.71
N GLU A 579 -20.61 14.88 21.45
CA GLU A 579 -20.00 13.65 20.95
C GLU A 579 -18.88 13.06 21.84
N PRO A 580 -17.88 13.83 22.32
CA PRO A 580 -16.85 13.26 23.19
C PRO A 580 -17.39 12.76 24.55
N LEU A 581 -18.46 13.37 25.08
CA LEU A 581 -19.11 12.90 26.31
C LEU A 581 -19.69 11.50 26.14
N PHE A 582 -20.27 11.19 24.97
CA PHE A 582 -20.73 9.83 24.66
C PHE A 582 -19.56 8.84 24.66
N GLY A 583 -18.42 9.22 24.08
CA GLY A 583 -17.17 8.45 24.12
C GLY A 583 -16.77 8.05 25.54
N TYR A 584 -16.67 9.02 26.45
CA TYR A 584 -16.30 8.75 27.84
C TYR A 584 -17.33 7.89 28.58
N VAL A 585 -18.62 8.19 28.42
CA VAL A 585 -19.71 7.47 29.12
C VAL A 585 -19.79 6.02 28.64
N LEU A 586 -19.74 5.79 27.32
CA LEU A 586 -19.83 4.44 26.75
C LEU A 586 -18.60 3.60 27.09
N PHE A 587 -17.41 4.21 27.06
CA PHE A 587 -16.19 3.53 27.50
C PHE A 587 -16.25 3.15 28.99
N ALA A 588 -16.67 4.08 29.86
CA ALA A 588 -16.82 3.80 31.29
C ALA A 588 -17.88 2.71 31.55
N ALA A 589 -19.01 2.76 30.85
CA ALA A 589 -20.09 1.77 30.97
C ALA A 589 -19.63 0.36 30.52
N THR A 590 -18.96 0.26 29.38
CA THR A 590 -18.45 -1.03 28.87
C THR A 590 -17.32 -1.58 29.72
N LEU A 591 -16.46 -0.71 30.27
CA LEU A 591 -15.44 -1.11 31.25
C LEU A 591 -16.09 -1.64 32.53
N LEU A 592 -17.10 -0.95 33.06
CA LEU A 592 -17.85 -1.38 34.24
C LEU A 592 -18.50 -2.75 34.02
N VAL A 593 -19.21 -2.93 32.89
CA VAL A 593 -19.85 -4.20 32.53
C VAL A 593 -18.81 -5.33 32.45
N THR A 594 -17.64 -5.05 31.87
CA THR A 594 -16.55 -6.02 31.75
C THR A 594 -15.96 -6.37 33.13
N ILE A 595 -15.72 -5.39 33.99
CA ILE A 595 -15.20 -5.62 35.36
C ILE A 595 -16.22 -6.42 36.19
N VAL A 596 -17.50 -6.05 36.15
CA VAL A 596 -18.58 -6.76 36.84
C VAL A 596 -18.70 -8.19 36.30
N GLY A 597 -18.64 -8.37 34.97
CA GLY A 597 -18.64 -9.67 34.31
C GLY A 597 -17.49 -10.55 34.78
N ILE A 598 -16.25 -10.04 34.78
CA ILE A 598 -15.06 -10.76 35.25
C ILE A 598 -15.19 -11.10 36.74
N ARG A 599 -15.61 -10.16 37.59
CA ARG A 599 -15.81 -10.39 39.03
C ARG A 599 -16.86 -11.47 39.29
N ARG A 600 -17.96 -11.44 38.54
CA ARG A 600 -19.03 -12.45 38.65
C ARG A 600 -18.52 -13.81 38.20
N ILE A 601 -17.89 -13.92 37.03
CA ILE A 601 -17.26 -15.16 36.55
C ILE A 601 -16.27 -15.70 37.59
N ARG A 602 -15.42 -14.85 38.15
CA ARG A 602 -14.45 -15.23 39.19
C ARG A 602 -15.12 -15.69 40.49
N ARG A 603 -16.28 -15.13 40.85
CA ARG A 603 -17.06 -15.54 42.02
C ARG A 603 -17.71 -16.90 41.79
N GLU A 604 -18.38 -17.09 40.65
CA GLU A 604 -18.99 -18.36 40.27
C GLU A 604 -17.96 -19.50 40.17
N LEU A 605 -16.78 -19.22 39.61
CA LEU A 605 -15.68 -20.17 39.56
C LEU A 605 -15.12 -20.57 40.94
N ARG A 606 -15.29 -19.72 41.96
CA ARG A 606 -14.88 -20.04 43.35
C ARG A 606 -15.98 -20.75 44.14
N VAL A 607 -17.24 -20.47 43.85
CA VAL A 607 -18.39 -20.95 44.65
C VAL A 607 -18.90 -22.32 44.16
N ALA A 608 -18.73 -22.69 42.89
CA ALA A 608 -19.23 -23.96 42.35
C ALA A 608 -18.12 -24.93 41.90
N PRO A 609 -17.83 -26.01 42.66
CA PRO A 609 -17.03 -27.14 42.15
C PRO A 609 -17.80 -28.00 41.13
N ALA A 610 -19.13 -27.89 41.02
CA ALA A 610 -19.92 -28.66 40.08
C ALA A 610 -21.33 -28.07 39.93
N ALA A 611 -21.58 -27.31 38.87
CA ALA A 611 -22.91 -27.17 38.26
C ALA A 611 -22.78 -26.41 36.94
N HIS A 612 -23.65 -26.73 35.99
CA HIS A 612 -23.80 -26.03 34.72
C HIS A 612 -23.88 -24.51 34.92
N VAL A 613 -22.85 -23.77 34.47
CA VAL A 613 -22.92 -22.32 34.38
C VAL A 613 -23.71 -21.99 33.11
N ASN A 614 -25.01 -21.76 33.25
CA ASN A 614 -25.74 -20.89 32.34
C ASN A 614 -25.88 -19.53 33.05
N PRO A 615 -25.11 -18.50 32.68
CA PRO A 615 -25.09 -17.25 33.43
C PRO A 615 -26.27 -16.31 33.13
N TRP A 616 -27.27 -16.77 32.36
CA TRP A 616 -28.42 -15.98 31.93
C TRP A 616 -29.78 -16.71 31.98
N LEU A 617 -29.88 -17.81 32.74
CA LEU A 617 -31.17 -18.36 33.18
C LEU A 617 -31.26 -18.27 34.71
#